data_AF-A0A7J3DLX9-F1
#
_entry.id   AF-A0A7J3DLX9-F1
#
_cell.length_a   1.000
_cell.length_b   1.000
_cell.length_c   1.000
_cell.angle_alpha   90.00
_cell.angle_beta   90.00
_cell.angle_gamma   90.00
#
_symmetry.space_group_name_H-M   'P 1'
#
loop_
_entity.id
_entity.type
_entity.pdbx_description
1 polymer ?
#
loop_
_entity_poly.entity_id
_entity_poly.type
_entity_poly.pdbx_seq_one_letter_code
_entity_poly.pdbx_strand_id
1 'polypeptide(L)'
;MGVVEELQLRVERYENLTKEALEQVQIIAKKGTKEYELAEKFIKIAQDYYSDAKFYKSKGDNITALAAFSYAHAWLDAGIKAGVLKGESERLFMQP
;
A
#
# COMPACT_ATOMS: atom_id res chain seq x y z
N MET A 1 13.04 23.67 -8.00
CA MET A 1 12.03 22.59 -8.08
C MET A 1 10.69 23.20 -7.67
N GLY A 2 9.67 23.06 -8.49
CA GLY A 2 8.33 23.62 -8.19
C GLY A 2 7.52 22.71 -7.27
N VAL A 3 6.56 23.26 -6.52
CA VAL A 3 5.69 22.48 -5.60
C VAL A 3 4.92 21.36 -6.35
N VAL A 4 4.48 21.63 -7.58
CA VAL A 4 3.77 20.65 -8.43
C VAL A 4 4.68 19.50 -8.84
N GLU A 5 5.92 19.81 -9.20
CA GLU A 5 6.94 18.82 -9.58
C GLU A 5 7.33 17.95 -8.38
N GLU A 6 7.49 18.55 -7.20
CA GLU A 6 7.73 17.81 -5.95
C GLU A 6 6.58 16.85 -5.62
N LEU A 7 5.33 17.29 -5.81
CA LEU A 7 4.15 16.45 -5.58
C LEU A 7 4.12 15.24 -6.54
N GLN A 8 4.42 15.45 -7.83
CA GLN A 8 4.48 14.35 -8.81
C GLN A 8 5.54 13.32 -8.44
N LEU A 9 6.74 13.77 -8.07
CA LEU A 9 7.82 12.87 -7.61
C LEU A 9 7.41 12.07 -6.37
N ARG A 10 6.68 12.67 -5.42
CA ARG A 10 6.15 11.96 -4.25
C ARG A 10 5.12 10.90 -4.64
N VAL A 11 4.20 11.21 -5.55
CA VAL A 11 3.21 10.24 -6.06
C VAL A 11 3.91 9.04 -6.69
N GLU A 12 4.88 9.26 -7.57
CA GLU A 12 5.64 8.17 -8.22
C GLU A 12 6.42 7.33 -7.21
N ARG A 13 7.04 7.97 -6.22
CA ARG A 13 7.72 7.26 -5.13
C ARG A 13 6.76 6.36 -4.36
N TYR A 14 5.59 6.89 -3.97
CA TYR A 14 4.60 6.14 -3.18
C TYR A 14 3.93 5.03 -3.98
N GLU A 15 3.69 5.25 -5.28
CA GLU A 15 3.23 4.20 -6.18
C GLU A 15 4.21 3.03 -6.22
N ASN A 16 5.50 3.30 -6.43
CA ASN A 16 6.52 2.26 -6.52
C ASN A 16 6.71 1.52 -5.18
N LEU A 17 6.78 2.26 -4.06
CA LEU A 17 6.89 1.65 -2.73
C LEU A 17 5.70 0.75 -2.40
N THR A 18 4.48 1.21 -2.68
CA THR A 18 3.26 0.44 -2.40
C THR A 18 3.12 -0.76 -3.31
N LYS A 19 3.52 -0.62 -4.59
CA LYS A 19 3.58 -1.76 -5.51
C LYS A 19 4.54 -2.83 -5.01
N GLU A 20 5.77 -2.43 -4.64
CA GLU A 20 6.80 -3.35 -4.14
C GLU A 20 6.33 -4.05 -2.85
N ALA A 21 5.67 -3.31 -1.95
CA ALA A 21 5.08 -3.87 -0.73
C ALA A 21 3.95 -4.87 -1.03
N LEU A 22 3.04 -4.57 -1.97
CA LEU A 22 1.98 -5.48 -2.40
C LEU A 22 2.51 -6.78 -3.02
N GLU A 23 3.64 -6.71 -3.74
CA GLU A 23 4.27 -7.87 -4.36
C GLU A 23 5.01 -8.77 -3.35
N GLN A 24 5.51 -8.19 -2.26
CA GLN A 24 6.32 -8.90 -1.26
C GLN A 24 5.55 -9.33 -0.01
N VAL A 25 4.37 -8.77 0.26
CA VAL A 25 3.59 -9.10 1.45
C VAL A 25 3.07 -10.53 1.40
N GLN A 26 3.15 -11.24 2.52
CA GLN A 26 2.74 -12.63 2.65
C GLN A 26 1.73 -12.81 3.78
N ILE A 27 0.79 -13.74 3.60
CA ILE A 27 -0.13 -14.16 4.66
C ILE A 27 0.55 -15.24 5.49
N ILE A 28 0.59 -15.05 6.82
CA ILE A 28 1.21 -16.01 7.76
C ILE A 28 0.24 -17.17 8.06
N ALA A 29 -1.05 -16.87 8.13
CA ALA A 29 -2.08 -17.83 8.52
C ALA A 29 -2.28 -18.94 7.47
N LYS A 30 -2.73 -20.11 7.93
CA LYS A 30 -3.06 -21.23 7.03
C LYS A 30 -4.35 -20.94 6.26
N LYS A 31 -4.36 -21.24 4.96
CA LYS A 31 -5.56 -21.09 4.12
C LYS A 31 -6.78 -21.81 4.73
N GLY A 32 -7.92 -21.13 4.73
CA GLY A 32 -9.19 -21.62 5.26
C GLY A 32 -9.44 -21.35 6.75
N THR A 33 -8.53 -20.65 7.44
CA THR A 33 -8.79 -20.13 8.80
C THR A 33 -9.35 -18.71 8.76
N LYS A 34 -9.97 -18.27 9.86
CA LYS A 34 -10.51 -16.90 9.99
C LYS A 34 -9.40 -15.84 9.89
N GLU A 35 -8.20 -16.17 10.36
CA GLU A 35 -7.03 -15.31 10.30
C GLU A 35 -6.54 -15.13 8.85
N TYR A 36 -6.64 -16.17 8.02
CA TYR A 36 -6.34 -16.07 6.59
C TYR A 36 -7.35 -15.17 5.88
N GLU A 37 -8.64 -15.35 6.12
CA GLU A 37 -9.69 -14.47 5.57
C GLU A 37 -9.51 -13.02 6.03
N LEU A 38 -9.08 -12.81 7.28
CA LEU A 38 -8.75 -11.49 7.78
C LEU A 38 -7.56 -10.90 7.03
N ALA A 39 -6.46 -11.64 6.90
CA ALA A 39 -5.27 -11.21 6.17
C ALA A 39 -5.57 -10.88 4.69
N GLU A 40 -6.41 -11.69 4.03
CA GLU A 40 -6.88 -11.41 2.67
C GLU A 40 -7.64 -10.09 2.58
N LYS A 41 -8.46 -9.74 3.59
CA LYS A 41 -9.15 -8.45 3.62
C LYS A 41 -8.18 -7.27 3.70
N PHE A 42 -7.12 -7.36 4.49
CA PHE A 42 -6.10 -6.32 4.57
C PHE A 42 -5.42 -6.10 3.21
N ILE A 43 -4.97 -7.19 2.56
CA ILE A 43 -4.36 -7.12 1.22
C ILE A 43 -5.36 -6.58 0.19
N LYS A 44 -6.62 -7.05 0.22
CA LYS A 44 -7.65 -6.59 -0.71
C LYS A 44 -7.88 -5.09 -0.59
N ILE A 45 -8.02 -4.55 0.62
CA ILE A 45 -8.23 -3.11 0.81
C ILE A 45 -7.01 -2.33 0.30
N ALA A 46 -5.80 -2.80 0.57
CA ALA A 46 -4.59 -2.19 0.02
C ALA A 46 -4.57 -2.18 -1.52
N GLN A 47 -4.97 -3.29 -2.16
CA GLN A 47 -5.09 -3.39 -3.62
C GLN A 47 -6.16 -2.48 -4.21
N ASP A 48 -7.34 -2.41 -3.56
CA ASP A 48 -8.45 -1.54 -3.97
C ASP A 48 -7.98 -0.07 -3.99
N TYR A 49 -7.37 0.41 -2.90
CA TYR A 49 -6.86 1.78 -2.82
C TYR A 49 -5.66 2.05 -3.73
N TYR A 50 -4.80 1.05 -3.98
CA TYR A 50 -3.72 1.16 -4.96
C TYR A 50 -4.30 1.33 -6.39
N SER A 51 -5.39 0.64 -6.70
CA SER A 51 -6.11 0.81 -7.96
C SER A 51 -6.71 2.21 -8.08
N ASP A 52 -7.39 2.69 -7.03
CA ASP A 52 -7.96 4.04 -7.00
C ASP A 52 -6.88 5.12 -7.13
N ALA A 53 -5.75 4.96 -6.45
CA ALA A 53 -4.62 5.88 -6.55
C ALA A 53 -4.10 6.02 -8.00
N LYS A 54 -3.97 4.90 -8.72
CA LYS A 54 -3.63 4.91 -10.15
C LYS A 54 -4.69 5.62 -11.00
N PHE A 55 -5.97 5.43 -10.68
CA PHE A 55 -7.06 6.15 -11.35
C PHE A 55 -6.93 7.67 -11.16
N TYR A 56 -6.77 8.15 -9.92
CA TYR A 56 -6.60 9.58 -9.64
C TYR A 56 -5.33 10.16 -10.27
N LYS A 57 -4.21 9.41 -10.22
CA LYS A 57 -2.96 9.78 -10.89
C LYS A 57 -3.19 9.99 -12.40
N SER A 58 -3.90 9.08 -13.06
CA SER A 58 -4.20 9.17 -14.50
C SER A 58 -5.07 10.39 -14.87
N LYS A 59 -5.80 10.95 -13.90
CA LYS A 59 -6.61 12.18 -14.06
C LYS A 59 -5.83 13.45 -13.72
N GLY A 60 -4.58 13.34 -13.29
CA GLY A 60 -3.77 14.47 -12.81
C GLY A 60 -4.12 14.94 -11.39
N ASP A 61 -5.01 14.24 -10.69
CA ASP A 61 -5.33 14.53 -9.29
C ASP A 61 -4.27 13.89 -8.37
N ASN A 62 -3.11 14.54 -8.31
CA ASN A 62 -1.96 14.04 -7.58
C ASN A 62 -2.12 14.09 -6.06
N ILE A 63 -2.98 14.97 -5.52
CA ILE A 63 -3.24 15.05 -4.08
C ILE A 63 -4.02 13.80 -3.66
N THR A 64 -5.12 13.50 -4.36
CA THR A 64 -5.93 12.32 -4.07
C THR A 64 -5.17 11.03 -4.36
N ALA A 65 -4.37 11.00 -5.44
CA ALA A 65 -3.50 9.86 -5.72
C ALA A 65 -2.49 9.59 -4.60
N LEU A 66 -1.80 10.63 -4.10
CA LEU A 66 -0.85 10.47 -3.01
C LEU A 66 -1.53 9.96 -1.74
N ALA A 67 -2.70 10.51 -1.40
CA ALA A 67 -3.47 10.07 -0.24
C ALA A 67 -3.89 8.59 -0.36
N ALA A 68 -4.38 8.18 -1.53
CA ALA A 68 -4.80 6.81 -1.78
C ALA A 68 -3.62 5.81 -1.78
N PHE A 69 -2.47 6.14 -2.37
CA PHE A 69 -1.27 5.30 -2.25
C PHE A 69 -0.80 5.17 -0.80
N SER A 70 -0.79 6.27 -0.05
CA SER A 70 -0.41 6.27 1.36
C SER A 70 -1.34 5.38 2.19
N TYR A 71 -2.65 5.46 1.94
CA TYR A 71 -3.65 4.65 2.64
C TYR A 71 -3.56 3.17 2.28
N ALA A 72 -3.35 2.86 0.99
CA ALA A 72 -3.09 1.49 0.55
C ALA A 72 -1.90 0.87 1.28
N HIS A 73 -0.79 1.61 1.38
CA HIS A 73 0.40 1.16 2.09
C HIS A 73 0.15 0.98 3.60
N ALA A 74 -0.59 1.90 4.22
CA ALA A 74 -0.93 1.84 5.64
C ALA A 74 -1.71 0.58 6.02
N TRP A 75 -2.55 0.04 5.12
CA TRP A 75 -3.21 -1.25 5.35
C TRP A 75 -2.24 -2.42 5.39
N LEU A 76 -1.17 -2.42 4.59
CA LEU A 76 -0.13 -3.45 4.66
C LEU A 76 0.63 -3.38 5.98
N ASP A 77 1.05 -2.17 6.38
CA ASP A 77 1.71 -1.93 7.68
C ASP A 77 0.82 -2.33 8.86
N ALA A 78 -0.47 -2.02 8.79
CA ALA A 78 -1.43 -2.41 9.83
C ALA A 78 -1.56 -3.94 9.91
N GLY A 79 -1.58 -4.64 8.79
CA GLY A 79 -1.64 -6.11 8.77
C GLY A 79 -0.38 -6.76 9.35
N ILE A 80 0.80 -6.17 9.13
CA ILE A 80 2.06 -6.62 9.74
C ILE A 80 2.05 -6.36 11.24
N LYS A 81 1.66 -5.15 11.68
CA LYS A 81 1.57 -4.79 13.10
C LYS A 81 0.54 -5.64 13.86
N ALA A 82 -0.57 -6.00 13.19
CA ALA A 82 -1.58 -6.90 13.73
C ALA A 82 -1.13 -8.38 13.75
N GLY A 83 0.01 -8.72 13.16
CA GLY A 83 0.55 -10.08 13.12
C GLY A 83 -0.16 -11.02 12.15
N VAL A 84 -0.96 -10.49 11.20
CA VAL A 84 -1.69 -11.28 10.20
C VAL A 84 -0.96 -11.34 8.85
N LEU A 85 -0.08 -10.37 8.58
CA LEU A 85 0.80 -10.32 7.42
C LEU A 85 2.27 -10.36 7.83
N LYS A 86 3.14 -10.81 6.91
CA LYS A 86 4.59 -10.74 7.01
C LYS A 86 5.14 -9.97 5.81
N GLY A 87 6.09 -9.08 6.06
CA GLY A 87 6.94 -8.46 5.06
C GLY A 87 8.41 -8.64 5.46
N GLU A 88 9.29 -8.91 4.50
CA GLU A 88 10.71 -9.23 4.81
C GLU A 88 11.62 -8.01 4.78
N SER A 89 11.13 -6.87 4.27
CA SER A 89 11.92 -5.66 4.07
C SER A 89 11.52 -4.54 5.03
N GLU A 90 12.40 -4.19 5.97
CA GLU A 90 12.25 -3.02 6.85
C GLU A 90 12.20 -1.69 6.07
N ARG A 91 12.66 -1.68 4.81
CA ARG A 91 12.54 -0.51 3.91
C ARG A 91 11.11 -0.34 3.38
N LEU A 92 10.37 -1.43 3.23
CA LEU A 92 9.06 -1.44 2.58
C LEU A 92 7.90 -1.42 3.54
N PHE A 93 8.16 -1.74 4.80
CA PHE A 93 7.14 -1.84 5.82
C PHE A 93 7.62 -1.10 7.05
N MET A 94 6.71 -0.45 7.77
CA MET A 94 7.00 0.63 8.72
C MET A 94 7.48 1.87 7.97
N GLN A 95 6.54 2.59 7.34
CA GLN A 95 6.86 3.95 6.89
C GLN A 95 7.49 4.75 8.07
N PRO A 96 8.55 5.53 7.80
CA PRO A 96 9.27 6.29 8.83
C PRO A 96 8.37 7.28 9.56
#